data_AF-A0A842N149-F1
#
_entry.id   AF-A0A842N149-F1
#
_cell.length_a   1.000
_cell.length_b   1.000
_cell.length_c   1.000
_cell.angle_alpha   90.00
_cell.angle_beta   90.00
_cell.angle_gamma   90.00
#
_symmetry.space_group_name_H-M   'P 1'
#
loop_
_entity.id
_entity.type
_entity.pdbx_description
1 polymer ?
#
loop_
_entity_poly.entity_id
_entity_poly.type
_entity_poly.pdbx_seq_one_letter_code
_entity_poly.pdbx_strand_id
1 'polypeptide(L)'
;FRRGIEKPLTEYGLKEGTGIPSHIRGALYSNQVFGTNFGAGSKPLYIYLKGIIGKPPTDIVAFERSAPEGCVVDWERMEQLTLRGKISEILDAAGISWEEVEGKPRKKQRSLADFV
;
A
#
# COMPACT_ATOMS: atom_id res chain seq x y z
N PHE A 1 -5.24 6.44 -9.62
CA PHE A 1 -6.61 5.93 -9.86
C PHE A 1 -6.91 4.75 -8.95
N ARG A 2 -8.12 4.68 -8.37
CA ARG A 2 -8.59 3.52 -7.58
C ARG A 2 -8.84 2.36 -8.53
N ARG A 3 -8.27 1.18 -8.29
CA ARG A 3 -8.62 -0.02 -9.06
C ARG A 3 -10.01 -0.47 -8.66
N GLY A 4 -10.87 -0.64 -9.66
CA GLY A 4 -12.23 -1.14 -9.46
C GLY A 4 -12.23 -2.67 -9.41
N ILE A 5 -13.31 -3.20 -8.84
CA ILE A 5 -13.65 -4.62 -8.91
C ILE A 5 -14.42 -4.80 -10.22
N GLU A 6 -13.85 -5.54 -11.16
CA GLU A 6 -14.34 -5.63 -12.54
C GLU A 6 -15.34 -6.78 -12.74
N LYS A 7 -15.24 -7.82 -11.91
CA LYS A 7 -16.05 -9.04 -12.00
C LYS A 7 -16.43 -9.54 -10.59
N PRO A 8 -17.31 -10.54 -10.45
CA PRO A 8 -17.63 -11.13 -9.15
C PRO A 8 -16.38 -11.51 -8.34
N LEU A 9 -16.41 -11.29 -7.02
CA LEU A 9 -15.26 -11.53 -6.13
C LEU A 9 -14.76 -12.98 -6.19
N THR A 10 -15.66 -13.93 -6.45
CA THR A 10 -15.40 -15.36 -6.58
C THR A 10 -14.56 -15.72 -7.81
N GLU A 11 -14.45 -14.82 -8.79
CA GLU A 11 -13.73 -15.07 -10.05
C GLU A 11 -12.26 -14.64 -10.02
N TYR A 12 -11.77 -14.14 -8.87
CA TYR A 12 -10.36 -13.75 -8.70
C TYR A 12 -9.55 -14.88 -8.06
N GLY A 13 -8.27 -15.01 -8.46
CA GLY A 13 -7.36 -16.03 -7.92
C GLY A 13 -7.63 -17.46 -8.38
N LEU A 14 -8.48 -17.66 -9.40
CA LEU A 14 -8.80 -18.98 -9.96
C LEU A 14 -7.68 -19.58 -10.81
N LYS A 15 -6.79 -18.75 -11.37
CA LYS A 15 -5.68 -19.22 -12.20
C LYS A 15 -4.51 -19.63 -11.32
N GLU A 16 -4.02 -20.85 -11.52
CA GLU A 16 -2.86 -21.38 -10.81
C GLU A 16 -1.65 -20.44 -10.94
N GLY A 17 -0.95 -20.21 -9.83
CA GLY A 17 0.16 -19.27 -9.74
C GLY A 17 -0.24 -17.78 -9.67
N THR A 18 -1.54 -17.44 -9.76
CA THR A 18 -2.00 -16.06 -9.57
C THR A 18 -2.63 -15.86 -8.20
N GLY A 19 -2.04 -14.97 -7.39
CA GLY A 19 -2.63 -14.58 -6.12
C GLY A 19 -3.88 -13.72 -6.30
N ILE A 20 -4.75 -13.70 -5.28
CA ILE A 20 -5.90 -12.77 -5.25
C ILE A 20 -5.37 -11.33 -5.12
N PRO A 21 -5.78 -10.39 -5.99
CA PRO A 21 -5.34 -9.00 -5.91
C PRO A 21 -5.70 -8.34 -4.58
N SER A 22 -4.87 -7.39 -4.12
CA SER A 22 -4.99 -6.78 -2.78
C SER A 22 -6.34 -6.12 -2.50
N HIS A 23 -6.84 -5.30 -3.44
CA HIS A 23 -8.15 -4.67 -3.33
C HIS A 23 -9.31 -5.67 -3.24
N ILE A 24 -9.16 -6.86 -3.82
CA ILE A 24 -10.15 -7.95 -3.74
C ILE A 24 -10.06 -8.65 -2.38
N ARG A 25 -8.84 -8.93 -1.89
CA ARG A 25 -8.62 -9.47 -0.53
C ARG A 25 -9.22 -8.56 0.53
N GLY A 26 -8.94 -7.26 0.45
CA GLY A 26 -9.50 -6.27 1.35
C GLY A 26 -11.02 -6.23 1.29
N ALA A 27 -11.60 -6.28 0.08
CA ALA A 27 -13.05 -6.30 -0.12
C ALA A 27 -13.71 -7.54 0.49
N LEU A 28 -13.14 -8.73 0.26
CA LEU A 28 -13.62 -10.00 0.83
C LEU A 28 -13.63 -9.94 2.36
N TYR A 29 -12.51 -9.52 2.97
CA TYR A 29 -12.42 -9.37 4.42
C TYR A 29 -13.44 -8.36 4.94
N SER A 30 -13.55 -7.19 4.31
CA SER A 30 -14.46 -6.15 4.79
C SER A 30 -15.92 -6.54 4.67
N ASN A 31 -16.31 -7.24 3.60
CA ASN A 31 -17.67 -7.76 3.45
C ASN A 31 -17.98 -8.76 4.56
N GLN A 32 -17.04 -9.65 4.87
CA GLN A 32 -17.21 -10.67 5.89
C GLN A 32 -17.23 -10.10 7.31
N VAL A 33 -16.38 -9.13 7.63
CA VAL A 33 -16.11 -8.68 9.01
C VAL A 33 -16.88 -7.42 9.39
N PHE A 34 -17.13 -6.54 8.43
CA PHE A 34 -17.80 -5.24 8.66
C PHE A 34 -19.16 -5.15 7.96
N GLY A 35 -19.61 -6.20 7.26
CA GLY A 35 -20.88 -6.20 6.54
C GLY A 35 -20.93 -5.20 5.39
N THR A 36 -19.77 -4.84 4.82
CA THR A 36 -19.73 -4.02 3.60
C THR A 36 -20.29 -4.79 2.41
N ASN A 37 -20.62 -4.07 1.34
CA ASN A 37 -21.16 -4.65 0.11
C ASN A 37 -20.28 -4.33 -1.10
N PHE A 38 -18.98 -4.58 -1.00
CA PHE A 38 -18.07 -4.44 -2.14
C PHE A 38 -18.32 -5.57 -3.15
N GLY A 39 -18.52 -5.23 -4.41
CA GLY A 39 -18.75 -6.18 -5.49
C GLY A 39 -18.33 -5.60 -6.84
N ALA A 40 -18.74 -6.24 -7.93
CA ALA A 40 -18.46 -5.72 -9.27
C ALA A 40 -18.97 -4.28 -9.41
N GLY A 41 -18.12 -3.39 -9.93
CA GLY A 41 -18.36 -1.95 -10.02
C GLY A 41 -17.88 -1.13 -8.82
N SER A 42 -17.63 -1.74 -7.65
CA SER A 42 -17.09 -1.03 -6.50
C SER A 42 -15.65 -0.57 -6.75
N LYS A 43 -15.29 0.60 -6.18
CA LYS A 43 -13.92 1.16 -6.22
C LYS A 43 -13.41 1.43 -4.81
N PRO A 44 -13.20 0.38 -4.00
CA PRO A 44 -12.79 0.55 -2.61
C PRO A 44 -11.42 1.21 -2.48
N LEU A 45 -11.26 1.97 -1.41
CA LEU A 45 -9.94 2.25 -0.86
C LEU A 45 -9.49 1.03 -0.06
N TYR A 46 -8.19 0.83 0.06
CA TYR A 46 -7.64 -0.21 0.92
C TYR A 46 -6.31 0.24 1.50
N ILE A 47 -5.98 -0.31 2.67
CA ILE A 47 -4.71 -0.07 3.37
C ILE A 47 -4.14 -1.40 3.85
N TYR A 48 -2.82 -1.51 3.84
CA TYR A 48 -2.13 -2.61 4.50
C TYR A 48 -2.01 -2.34 6.00
N LEU A 49 -2.14 -3.40 6.78
CA LEU A 49 -2.26 -3.37 8.22
C LEU A 49 -1.33 -4.40 8.86
N LYS A 50 -0.93 -4.14 10.10
CA LYS A 50 -0.41 -5.16 11.01
C LYS A 50 -1.52 -5.99 11.65
N GLY A 51 -2.73 -5.42 11.72
CA GLY A 51 -3.93 -6.07 12.22
C GLY A 51 -5.04 -5.05 12.57
N ILE A 52 -6.17 -5.57 13.04
CA ILE A 52 -7.28 -4.76 13.58
C ILE A 52 -7.65 -5.31 14.96
N ILE A 53 -7.66 -4.43 15.96
CA ILE A 53 -7.93 -4.83 17.35
C ILE A 53 -9.35 -5.41 17.46
N GLY A 54 -9.47 -6.61 18.05
CA GLY A 54 -10.76 -7.27 18.27
C GLY A 54 -11.41 -7.86 17.02
N LYS A 55 -10.68 -7.99 15.91
CA LYS A 55 -11.19 -8.58 14.65
C LYS A 55 -10.32 -9.75 14.19
N PRO A 56 -10.82 -10.61 13.28
CA PRO A 56 -10.03 -11.70 12.73
C PRO A 56 -8.73 -11.20 12.09
N PRO A 57 -7.62 -11.95 12.16
CA PRO A 57 -6.35 -11.54 11.58
C PRO A 57 -6.47 -11.18 10.10
N THR A 58 -5.88 -10.05 9.72
CA THR A 58 -5.73 -9.61 8.33
C THR A 58 -4.54 -8.68 8.21
N ASP A 59 -3.91 -8.66 7.04
CA ASP A 59 -2.89 -7.69 6.66
C ASP A 59 -3.44 -6.57 5.76
N ILE A 60 -4.74 -6.60 5.44
CA ILE A 60 -5.38 -5.65 4.53
C ILE A 60 -6.86 -5.45 4.85
N VAL A 61 -7.34 -4.23 4.68
CA VAL A 61 -8.77 -3.90 4.81
C VAL A 61 -9.20 -2.96 3.69
N ALA A 62 -10.41 -3.15 3.18
CA ALA A 62 -11.06 -2.22 2.25
C ALA A 62 -12.09 -1.33 2.96
N PHE A 63 -12.24 -0.10 2.49
CA PHE A 63 -13.20 0.87 3.00
C PHE A 63 -13.60 1.89 1.94
N GLU A 64 -14.69 2.62 2.17
CA GLU A 64 -15.20 3.58 1.19
C GLU A 64 -14.81 5.03 1.50
N ARG A 65 -14.96 5.43 2.77
CA ARG A 65 -14.67 6.79 3.25
C ARG A 65 -13.55 6.80 4.29
N SER A 66 -13.72 6.05 5.37
CA SER A 66 -12.79 5.99 6.50
C SER A 66 -12.40 4.55 6.81
N ALA A 67 -11.16 4.35 7.25
CA ALA A 67 -10.71 3.05 7.75
C ALA A 67 -11.52 2.65 9.00
N PRO A 68 -11.77 1.35 9.22
CA PRO A 68 -12.42 0.88 10.44
C PRO A 68 -11.63 1.25 11.70
N GLU A 69 -12.32 1.41 12.82
CA GLU A 69 -11.69 1.65 14.12
C GLU A 69 -10.79 0.47 14.53
N GLY A 70 -9.73 0.77 15.28
CA GLY A 70 -8.77 -0.25 15.76
C GLY A 70 -7.78 -0.75 14.71
N CYS A 71 -7.77 -0.19 13.50
CA CYS A 71 -6.76 -0.50 12.48
C CYS A 71 -5.36 -0.06 12.93
N VAL A 72 -4.41 -0.99 12.91
CA VAL A 72 -2.98 -0.70 13.08
C VAL A 72 -2.34 -0.74 11.71
N VAL A 73 -2.10 0.43 11.12
CA VAL A 73 -1.55 0.57 9.76
C VAL A 73 -0.10 0.07 9.70
N ASP A 74 0.20 -0.68 8.64
CA ASP A 74 1.57 -1.06 8.30
C ASP A 74 2.22 0.05 7.47
N TRP A 75 2.73 1.08 8.16
CA TRP A 75 3.30 2.28 7.52
C TRP A 75 4.51 1.98 6.66
N GLU A 76 5.36 1.04 7.06
CA GLU A 76 6.55 0.64 6.31
C GLU A 76 6.16 0.01 4.96
N ARG A 77 5.21 -0.93 4.99
CA ARG A 77 4.70 -1.55 3.76
C ARG A 77 3.96 -0.53 2.88
N MET A 78 3.18 0.37 3.48
CA MET A 78 2.47 1.41 2.76
C MET A 78 3.43 2.38 2.07
N GLU A 79 4.46 2.86 2.77
CA GLU A 79 5.50 3.73 2.23
C GLU A 79 6.21 3.07 1.05
N GLN A 80 6.64 1.82 1.22
CA GLN A 80 7.37 1.09 0.19
C GLN A 80 6.56 0.93 -1.11
N LEU A 81 5.28 0.56 -0.99
CA LEU A 81 4.43 0.25 -2.15
C LEU A 81 3.81 1.48 -2.81
N THR A 82 3.66 2.59 -2.08
CA THR A 82 2.93 3.76 -2.57
C THR A 82 3.80 4.97 -2.83
N LEU A 83 4.80 5.22 -1.99
CA LEU A 83 5.75 6.32 -2.15
C LEU A 83 6.96 5.80 -2.89
N ARG A 84 7.81 5.02 -2.21
CA ARG A 84 9.12 4.59 -2.75
C ARG A 84 8.99 3.94 -4.11
N GLY A 85 8.23 2.85 -4.20
CA GLY A 85 8.08 2.10 -5.45
C GLY A 85 7.50 2.91 -6.62
N LYS A 86 6.78 4.01 -6.38
CA LYS A 86 6.15 4.80 -7.46
C LYS A 86 6.95 6.01 -7.89
N ILE A 87 7.72 6.61 -6.98
CA ILE A 87 8.48 7.83 -7.27
C ILE A 87 9.97 7.56 -7.47
N SER A 88 10.48 6.37 -7.15
CA SER A 88 11.90 6.02 -7.34
C SER A 88 12.40 6.39 -8.73
N GLU A 89 11.68 6.00 -9.78
CA GLU A 89 12.08 6.28 -11.17
C GLU A 89 12.21 7.79 -11.44
N ILE A 90 11.31 8.60 -10.87
CA ILE A 90 11.34 10.06 -11.02
C ILE A 90 12.51 10.65 -10.25
N LEU A 91 12.77 10.17 -9.02
CA LEU A 91 13.89 10.64 -8.20
C LEU A 91 15.24 10.28 -8.82
N ASP A 92 15.37 9.07 -9.35
CA ASP A 92 16.57 8.59 -10.04
C ASP A 92 16.84 9.44 -11.29
N ALA A 93 15.80 9.73 -12.08
CA ALA A 93 15.90 10.63 -13.24
C ALA A 93 16.26 12.07 -12.86
N ALA A 94 15.82 12.54 -11.69
CA ALA A 94 16.16 13.85 -11.14
C ALA A 94 17.53 13.89 -10.44
N GLY A 95 18.20 12.73 -10.28
CA GLY A 95 19.46 12.63 -9.53
C GLY A 95 19.30 12.92 -8.02
N ILE A 96 18.09 12.79 -7.48
CA ILE A 96 17.77 13.05 -6.08
C ILE A 96 17.88 11.73 -5.31
N SER A 97 18.71 11.70 -4.27
CA SER A 97 18.86 10.49 -3.44
C SER A 97 17.77 10.39 -2.36
N TRP A 98 17.53 9.17 -1.88
CA TRP A 98 16.59 8.95 -0.78
C TRP A 98 17.01 9.66 0.52
N GLU A 99 18.30 9.82 0.79
CA GLU A 99 18.77 10.60 1.93
C GLU A 99 18.34 12.07 1.84
N GLU A 100 18.36 12.66 0.63
CA GLU A 100 17.92 14.04 0.41
C GLU A 100 16.41 14.17 0.63
N VAL A 101 15.61 13.21 0.16
CA VAL A 101 14.16 13.17 0.39
C VAL A 101 13.82 13.06 1.87
N GLU A 102 14.58 12.26 2.62
CA GLU A 102 14.42 12.08 4.06
C GLU A 102 14.96 13.27 4.88
N GLY A 103 15.54 14.29 4.23
CA GLY A 103 16.15 15.44 4.89
C GLY A 103 17.39 15.09 5.72
N LYS A 104 18.02 13.93 5.47
CA LYS A 104 19.26 13.56 6.14
C LYS A 104 20.37 14.53 5.69
N PRO A 105 21.22 15.01 6.62
CA PRO A 105 22.30 15.92 6.25
C PRO A 105 23.19 15.24 5.21
N ARG A 106 23.45 15.92 4.08
CA ARG A 106 24.41 15.46 3.06
C ARG A 106 25.70 15.07 3.78
N LYS A 107 26.23 13.87 3.50
CA LYS A 107 27.60 13.53 3.89
C LYS A 107 28.49 14.67 3.39
N LYS A 108 29.25 15.25 4.33
CA LYS A 108 30.15 16.40 4.14
C LYS A 108 30.77 16.34 2.73
N GLN A 109 30.48 17.33 1.89
CA GLN A 109 31.14 17.46 0.59
C GLN A 109 32.64 17.44 0.85
N ARG A 110 33.34 16.43 0.33
CA ARG A 110 34.80 16.37 0.44
C ARG A 110 35.35 17.60 -0.27
N SER A 111 36.09 18.41 0.46
CA SER A 111 36.78 19.57 -0.08
C SER A 111 37.85 19.08 -1.05
N LEU A 112 38.23 19.90 -2.03
CA LEU A 112 39.40 19.62 -2.87
C LEU A 112 40.67 19.41 -2.01
N ALA A 113 40.69 19.97 -0.79
CA ALA A 113 41.75 19.77 0.20
C ALA A 113 41.80 18.36 0.80
N ASP A 114 40.75 17.55 0.66
CA ASP A 114 40.72 16.16 1.15
C ASP A 114 41.35 15.17 0.14
N PHE A 115 41.80 15.67 -1.02
CA PHE A 115 42.42 14.89 -2.10
C PHE A 115 43.90 15.23 -2.34
N VAL A 116 44.48 16.14 -1.56
CA VAL A 116 45.89 16.57 -1.63
C VAL A 116 46.66 16.01 -0.44
#